data_AF-A0A2T3ZDX7-F1
#
_entry.id   AF-A0A2T3ZDX7-F1
#
_cell.length_a   1.000
_cell.length_b   1.000
_cell.length_c   1.000
_cell.angle_alpha   90.00
_cell.angle_beta   90.00
_cell.angle_gamma   90.00
#
_symmetry.space_group_name_H-M   'P 1'
#
loop_
_entity.id
_entity.type
_entity.pdbx_description
1 polymer ?
#
loop_
_entity_poly.entity_id
_entity_poly.type
_entity_poly.pdbx_seq_one_letter_code
_entity_poly.pdbx_strand_id
1 'polypeptide(L)'
;MYRLLIDDVYEALRQRPSLVPQDTLEAGIERFALGRRFFITKKGYFGLGPQKLKPGDRIAVLFGSGVPFVLRKCPAITGRRAWRIIGECYVHGIMQGEVIRKCELGTAEAQMLLLV
;
A
#
# COMPACT_ATOMS: atom_id res chain seq x y z
N MET A 1 -18.36 -1.61 -33.25
CA MET A 1 -17.97 -3.04 -33.32
C MET A 1 -16.98 -3.45 -32.23
N TYR A 2 -15.92 -2.68 -31.95
CA TYR A 2 -14.93 -3.01 -30.88
C TYR A 2 -15.42 -2.82 -29.43
N ARG A 3 -16.46 -2.01 -29.19
CA ARG A 3 -16.98 -1.72 -27.83
C ARG A 3 -17.76 -2.89 -27.23
N LEU A 4 -18.58 -3.56 -28.06
CA LEU A 4 -19.32 -4.77 -27.67
C LEU A 4 -18.36 -5.89 -27.24
N LEU A 5 -17.26 -6.07 -27.99
CA LEU A 5 -16.24 -7.07 -27.70
C LEU A 5 -15.48 -6.84 -26.38
N ILE A 6 -15.38 -5.58 -25.94
CA ILE A 6 -14.81 -5.22 -24.64
C ILE A 6 -15.82 -5.49 -23.52
N ASP A 7 -17.06 -5.10 -23.70
CA ASP A 7 -18.13 -5.30 -22.72
C ASP A 7 -18.38 -6.80 -22.48
N ASP A 8 -18.36 -7.61 -23.55
CA ASP A 8 -18.48 -9.07 -23.49
C ASP A 8 -17.28 -9.71 -22.75
N VAL A 9 -16.07 -9.19 -22.94
CA VAL A 9 -14.87 -9.62 -22.20
C VAL A 9 -14.98 -9.23 -20.72
N TYR A 10 -15.49 -8.05 -20.40
CA TYR A 10 -15.71 -7.62 -19.01
C TYR A 10 -16.78 -8.45 -18.31
N GLU A 11 -17.88 -8.79 -18.99
CA GLU A 11 -18.91 -9.70 -18.46
C GLU A 11 -18.38 -11.13 -18.27
N ALA A 12 -17.59 -11.65 -19.22
CA ALA A 12 -16.95 -12.95 -19.06
C ALA A 12 -15.93 -12.98 -17.90
N LEU A 13 -15.28 -11.85 -17.59
CA LEU A 13 -14.39 -11.73 -16.43
C LEU A 13 -15.16 -11.67 -15.11
N ARG A 14 -16.37 -11.11 -15.06
CA ARG A 14 -17.24 -11.12 -13.87
C ARG A 14 -17.74 -12.52 -13.51
N GLN A 15 -17.92 -13.38 -14.52
CA GLN A 15 -18.39 -14.76 -14.31
C GLN A 15 -17.30 -15.71 -13.78
N ARG A 16 -16.03 -15.29 -13.76
CA ARG A 16 -14.97 -16.07 -13.13
C ARG A 16 -15.02 -15.86 -11.62
N PRO A 17 -15.04 -16.94 -10.81
CA PRO A 17 -14.92 -16.79 -9.37
C PRO A 17 -13.63 -16.03 -9.07
N SER A 18 -13.76 -14.87 -8.42
CA SER A 18 -12.60 -14.09 -8.00
C SER A 18 -11.78 -14.91 -7.03
N LEU A 19 -10.48 -15.04 -7.29
CA LEU A 19 -9.54 -15.63 -6.34
C LEU A 19 -9.40 -14.79 -5.05
N VAL A 20 -9.79 -13.52 -5.15
CA VAL A 20 -9.90 -12.60 -4.02
C VAL A 20 -11.35 -12.64 -3.52
N PRO A 21 -11.61 -12.96 -2.25
CA PRO A 21 -12.91 -12.73 -1.64
C PRO A 21 -13.36 -11.28 -1.84
N GLN A 22 -14.58 -11.08 -2.32
CA GLN A 22 -15.18 -9.76 -2.50
C GLN A 22 -16.18 -9.49 -1.39
N ASP A 23 -16.23 -8.25 -0.90
CA ASP A 23 -17.14 -7.77 0.15
C ASP A 23 -17.08 -8.56 1.47
N THR A 24 -15.93 -9.18 1.77
CA THR A 24 -15.71 -9.99 2.98
C THR A 24 -14.77 -9.34 3.98
N LEU A 25 -13.99 -8.35 3.54
CA LEU A 25 -13.00 -7.64 4.36
C LEU A 25 -13.24 -6.14 4.25
N GLU A 26 -12.70 -5.37 5.21
CA GLU A 26 -12.76 -3.90 5.13
C GLU A 26 -12.24 -3.40 3.77
N ALA A 27 -12.95 -2.41 3.21
CA ALA A 27 -12.68 -1.83 1.90
C ALA A 27 -11.17 -1.53 1.72
N GLY A 28 -10.60 -2.16 0.70
CA GLY A 28 -9.18 -2.02 0.36
C GLY A 28 -8.32 -3.24 0.68
N ILE A 29 -8.64 -4.07 1.68
CA ILE A 29 -7.82 -5.26 2.02
C ILE A 29 -7.78 -6.26 0.86
N GLU A 30 -8.91 -6.44 0.19
CA GLU A 30 -9.13 -7.42 -0.88
C GLU A 30 -8.12 -7.21 -2.03
N ARG A 31 -7.90 -5.96 -2.45
CA ARG A 31 -6.87 -5.59 -3.45
C ARG A 31 -5.45 -5.99 -3.03
N PHE A 32 -5.20 -6.14 -1.73
CA PHE A 32 -3.90 -6.53 -1.17
C PHE A 32 -3.89 -7.97 -0.61
N ALA A 33 -4.86 -8.83 -0.95
CA ALA A 33 -4.89 -10.20 -0.43
C ALA A 33 -3.94 -11.15 -1.19
N LEU A 34 -3.93 -11.09 -2.53
CA LEU A 34 -3.17 -12.06 -3.34
C LEU A 34 -1.70 -11.68 -3.52
N GLY A 35 -0.79 -12.61 -3.21
CA GLY A 35 0.64 -12.46 -3.46
C GLY A 35 1.35 -11.50 -2.50
N ARG A 36 0.80 -11.31 -1.30
CA ARG A 36 1.23 -10.30 -0.33
C ARG A 36 1.74 -10.95 0.96
N ARG A 37 2.63 -10.26 1.67
CA ARG A 37 3.18 -10.72 2.95
C ARG A 37 2.51 -10.01 4.11
N PHE A 38 2.01 -10.79 5.05
CA PHE A 38 1.61 -10.26 6.35
C PHE A 38 2.84 -9.71 7.09
N PHE A 39 2.66 -8.58 7.78
CA PHE A 39 3.69 -8.00 8.62
C PHE A 39 3.11 -7.30 9.85
N ILE A 40 3.93 -7.19 10.88
CA ILE A 40 3.69 -6.36 12.06
C ILE A 40 4.85 -5.38 12.18
N THR A 41 4.53 -4.10 12.35
CA THR A 41 5.51 -3.03 12.55
C THR A 41 5.96 -2.98 14.02
N LYS A 42 7.12 -2.36 14.28
CA LYS A 42 7.59 -2.13 15.66
C LYS A 42 6.64 -1.27 16.51
N LYS A 43 5.73 -0.53 15.88
CA LYS A 43 4.73 0.31 16.56
C LYS A 43 3.40 -0.44 16.80
N GLY A 44 3.32 -1.74 16.49
CA GLY A 44 2.13 -2.56 16.71
C GLY A 44 1.11 -2.57 15.55
N TYR A 45 1.26 -1.71 14.53
CA TYR A 45 0.42 -1.79 13.33
C TYR A 45 0.70 -3.07 12.56
N PHE A 46 -0.32 -3.65 11.93
CA PHE A 46 -0.19 -4.81 11.06
C PHE A 46 -0.79 -4.52 9.67
N GLY A 47 -0.42 -5.35 8.69
CA GLY A 47 -0.85 -5.12 7.32
C GLY A 47 -0.37 -6.15 6.32
N LEU A 48 -0.61 -5.86 5.03
CA LEU A 48 -0.26 -6.70 3.89
C LEU A 48 0.66 -5.93 2.93
N GLY A 49 1.92 -6.38 2.85
CA GLY A 49 3.01 -5.78 2.10
C GLY A 49 3.38 -6.53 0.82
N PRO A 50 4.22 -5.96 -0.07
CA PRO A 50 4.69 -6.65 -1.27
C PRO A 50 5.44 -7.93 -0.95
N GLN A 51 5.47 -8.89 -1.87
CA GLN A 51 6.24 -10.14 -1.68
C GLN A 51 7.74 -9.90 -1.43
N LYS A 52 8.28 -8.73 -1.81
CA LYS A 52 9.67 -8.33 -1.58
C LYS A 52 9.92 -7.61 -0.24
N LEU A 53 8.90 -7.42 0.59
CA LEU A 53 9.00 -6.84 1.94
C LEU A 53 9.90 -7.70 2.84
N LYS A 54 10.73 -7.05 3.65
CA LYS A 54 11.69 -7.67 4.58
C LYS A 54 11.76 -6.90 5.91
N PRO A 55 12.18 -7.54 7.01
CA PRO A 55 12.49 -6.83 8.25
C PRO A 55 13.46 -5.67 8.02
N GLY A 56 13.19 -4.53 8.65
CA GLY A 56 13.97 -3.29 8.48
C GLY A 56 13.40 -2.31 7.46
N ASP A 57 12.46 -2.75 6.60
CA ASP A 57 11.65 -1.84 5.78
C ASP A 57 10.81 -0.91 6.65
N ARG A 58 10.44 0.25 6.10
CA ARG A 58 9.59 1.25 6.76
C ARG A 58 8.30 1.47 5.99
N ILE A 59 7.25 1.78 6.73
CA ILE A 59 5.97 2.21 6.18
C ILE A 59 5.96 3.73 6.13
N ALA A 60 5.53 4.30 5.01
CA ALA A 60 5.29 5.72 4.85
C ALA A 60 3.98 5.96 4.09
N VAL A 61 3.25 6.99 4.50
CA VAL A 61 2.16 7.56 3.69
C VAL A 61 2.76 8.73 2.92
N LEU A 62 2.78 8.62 1.59
CA LEU A 62 3.26 9.69 0.72
C LEU A 62 2.11 10.67 0.48
N PHE A 63 2.35 11.97 0.68
CA PHE A 63 1.33 12.99 0.43
C PHE A 63 0.79 12.89 -1.01
N GLY A 64 -0.53 13.00 -1.14
CA GLY A 64 -1.23 12.82 -2.41
C GLY A 64 -1.53 11.35 -2.78
N SER A 65 -1.05 10.38 -2.01
CA SER A 65 -1.45 8.98 -2.19
C SER A 65 -2.65 8.60 -1.32
N GLY A 66 -3.53 7.77 -1.87
CA GLY A 66 -4.60 7.13 -1.12
C GLY A 66 -4.18 5.88 -0.35
N VAL A 67 -2.90 5.46 -0.43
CA VAL A 67 -2.42 4.21 0.20
C VAL A 67 -1.03 4.35 0.84
N PRO A 68 -0.72 3.57 1.90
CA PRO A 68 0.63 3.45 2.43
C PRO A 68 1.61 2.74 1.47
N PHE A 69 2.90 3.03 1.61
CA PHE A 69 3.99 2.38 0.87
C PHE A 69 5.02 1.76 1.80
N VAL A 70 5.63 0.68 1.32
CA VAL A 70 6.84 0.09 1.88
C VAL A 70 8.05 0.77 1.25
N LEU A 71 8.89 1.37 2.08
CA LEU A 71 10.16 2.00 1.71
C LEU A 71 11.34 1.22 2.28
N ARG A 72 12.41 1.11 1.49
CA ARG A 72 13.68 0.53 1.92
C ARG A 72 14.79 1.57 1.83
N LYS A 73 15.62 1.66 2.87
CA LYS A 73 16.81 2.51 2.85
C LYS A 73 17.76 2.08 1.74
N CYS A 74 18.30 3.05 1.02
CA CYS A 74 19.38 2.88 0.06
C CYS A 74 20.69 3.42 0.65
N PRO A 75 21.85 3.07 0.07
CA PRO A 75 23.08 3.82 0.29
C PRO A 75 22.85 5.31 0.08
N ALA A 76 23.53 6.16 0.87
CA ALA A 76 23.37 7.59 0.75
C ALA A 76 23.83 8.06 -0.64
N ILE A 77 22.97 8.81 -1.32
CA ILE A 77 23.29 9.46 -2.60
C ILE A 77 23.52 10.93 -2.26
N THR A 78 24.65 11.49 -2.71
CA THR A 78 25.03 12.89 -2.44
C THR A 78 25.01 13.27 -0.94
N GLY A 79 25.34 12.33 -0.06
CA GLY A 79 25.31 12.52 1.40
C GLY A 79 23.91 12.56 2.03
N ARG A 80 22.85 12.37 1.23
CA ARG A 80 21.46 12.38 1.69
C ARG A 80 20.93 10.95 1.84
N ARG A 81 20.07 10.74 2.84
CA ARG A 81 19.34 9.48 3.03
C ARG A 81 18.37 9.29 1.87
N ALA A 82 18.61 8.28 1.05
CA ALA A 82 17.76 7.89 -0.07
C ALA A 82 16.92 6.66 0.28
N TRP A 83 15.76 6.56 -0.35
CA TRP A 83 14.80 5.48 -0.13
C TRP A 83 14.29 4.97 -1.46
N ARG A 84 14.13 3.66 -1.57
CA ARG A 84 13.45 3.04 -2.70
C ARG A 84 12.06 2.59 -2.30
N ILE A 85 11.09 2.83 -3.17
CA ILE A 85 9.75 2.27 -3.04
C ILE A 85 9.81 0.78 -3.36
N ILE A 86 9.40 -0.07 -2.41
CA ILE A 86 9.25 -1.51 -2.62
C ILE A 86 7.85 -1.83 -3.18
N GLY A 87 6.83 -1.04 -2.80
CA GLY A 87 5.48 -1.09 -3.34
C GLY A 87 4.43 -0.57 -2.37
N GLU A 88 3.20 -0.40 -2.88
CA GLU A 88 2.00 -0.10 -2.09
C GLU A 88 1.75 -1.17 -1.02
N CYS A 89 1.06 -0.84 0.06
CA CYS A 89 0.62 -1.78 1.10
C CYS A 89 -0.65 -1.38 1.82
N TYR A 90 -1.39 -2.38 2.29
CA TYR A 90 -2.46 -2.19 3.27
C TYR A 90 -1.85 -2.13 4.67
N VAL A 91 -2.30 -1.18 5.48
CA VAL A 91 -1.99 -1.10 6.90
C VAL A 91 -3.25 -0.78 7.66
N HIS A 92 -3.63 -1.67 8.57
CA HIS A 92 -4.81 -1.49 9.40
C HIS A 92 -4.62 -0.30 10.33
N GLY A 93 -5.64 0.56 10.44
CA GLY A 93 -5.60 1.78 11.26
C GLY A 93 -4.79 2.93 10.66
N ILE A 94 -4.45 2.86 9.36
CA ILE A 94 -3.77 3.94 8.61
C ILE A 94 -4.50 4.26 7.31
N MET A 95 -4.93 3.22 6.59
CA MET A 95 -5.45 3.34 5.23
C MET A 95 -6.83 4.02 5.18
N GLN A 96 -7.52 4.16 6.30
CA GLN A 96 -8.80 4.85 6.44
C GLN A 96 -8.64 6.34 6.82
N GLY A 97 -7.43 6.89 6.65
CA GLY A 97 -7.13 8.32 6.80
C GLY A 97 -6.71 8.76 8.21
N GLU A 98 -6.50 7.82 9.12
CA GLU A 98 -6.14 8.10 10.52
C GLU A 98 -4.79 8.80 10.65
N VAL A 99 -3.83 8.48 9.78
CA VAL A 99 -2.51 9.15 9.79
C VAL A 99 -2.59 10.58 9.29
N ILE A 100 -3.46 10.87 8.31
CA ILE A 100 -3.68 12.24 7.84
C ILE A 100 -4.31 13.07 8.96
N ARG A 101 -5.34 12.53 9.64
CA ARG A 101 -5.92 13.18 10.82
C ARG A 101 -4.86 13.45 11.91
N LYS A 102 -3.95 12.51 12.15
CA LYS A 102 -2.85 12.72 13.12
C LYS A 102 -1.90 13.85 12.70
N CYS A 103 -1.57 13.96 11.40
CA CYS A 103 -0.77 15.06 10.88
C CYS A 103 -1.48 16.40 11.05
N GLU A 104 -2.77 16.48 10.73
CA GLU A 104 -3.60 17.69 10.90
C GLU A 104 -3.69 18.13 12.37
N LEU A 105 -3.78 17.16 13.29
CA LEU A 105 -3.79 17.40 14.73
C LEU A 105 -2.39 17.69 15.32
N GLY A 106 -1.34 17.76 14.49
CA GLY A 106 0.04 18.00 14.96
C GLY A 106 0.66 16.85 15.76
N THR A 107 0.03 15.66 15.74
CA THR A 107 0.49 14.46 16.45
C THR A 107 1.31 13.51 15.58
N ALA A 108 1.59 13.91 14.34
CA ALA A 108 2.50 13.24 13.42
C ALA A 108 3.35 14.26 12.65
N GLU A 109 4.62 13.94 12.45
CA GLU A 109 5.56 14.79 11.72
C GLU A 109 5.67 14.37 10.24
N ALA A 110 5.66 15.37 9.36
CA ALA A 110 5.98 15.21 7.95
C ALA A 110 7.48 15.35 7.72
N GLN A 111 8.05 14.52 6.84
CA GLN A 111 9.45 14.60 6.46
C GLN A 111 9.59 14.52 4.95
N MET A 112 10.46 15.36 4.37
CA MET A 112 10.90 15.22 2.99
C MET A 112 11.76 13.95 2.83
N LEU A 113 11.45 13.15 1.82
CA LEU A 113 12.16 11.92 1.48
C LEU A 113 12.72 12.01 0.06
N LEU A 114 14.00 11.69 -0.11
CA LEU A 114 14.58 11.46 -1.44
C LEU A 114 14.23 10.04 -1.88
N LEU A 115 13.42 9.93 -2.92
CA LEU A 115 13.02 8.65 -3.51
C LEU A 115 13.88 8.35 -4.75
N VAL A 116 14.37 7.12 -4.85
CA VAL A 116 15.23 6.62 -5.94
C VAL A 116 14.80 5.26 -6.46
#